data_AF-A0A7X1U0N7-F1
#
_entry.id   AF-A0A7X1U0N7-F1
#
_cell.length_a   1.000
_cell.length_b   1.000
_cell.length_c   1.000
_cell.angle_alpha   90.00
_cell.angle_beta   90.00
_cell.angle_gamma   90.00
#
_symmetry.space_group_name_H-M   'P 1'
#
loop_
_entity.id
_entity.type
_entity.pdbx_description
1 polymer ?
#
loop_
_entity_poly.entity_id
_entity_poly.type
_entity_poly.pdbx_seq_one_letter_code
_entity_poly.pdbx_strand_id
1 'polypeptide(L)'
;MAVLTVGLFKPVYWLPNKPEYAVNWERVIPEEGTVVNASLSDQSLELNISPAISVFAHHSGKRLAASVYFEIAAKYAEKVGGEIIQRATVVGCKDGDHPQELLIAKYPALPLSFERICPGFRAVLLEGGADEAVRRAS
;
A
#
# COMPACT_ATOMS: atom_id res chain seq x y z
N MET A 1 4.76 0.51 -23.92
CA MET A 1 4.79 -0.81 -23.26
C MET A 1 4.44 -0.61 -21.78
N ALA A 2 3.31 -1.17 -21.35
CA ALA A 2 2.60 -0.77 -20.15
C ALA A 2 3.25 -1.35 -18.88
N VAL A 3 3.78 -0.45 -18.05
CA VAL A 3 4.34 -0.74 -16.72
C VAL A 3 3.23 -1.23 -15.80
N LEU A 4 3.03 -2.54 -15.80
CA LEU A 4 2.30 -3.38 -14.84
C LEU A 4 3.01 -4.75 -14.81
N THR A 5 4.26 -4.79 -14.38
CA THR A 5 4.91 -6.05 -13.99
C THR A 5 5.32 -5.97 -12.52
N VAL A 6 4.30 -5.90 -11.66
CA VAL A 6 4.29 -6.55 -10.34
C VAL A 6 3.57 -7.88 -10.56
N GLY A 7 4.29 -8.98 -10.75
CA GLY A 7 3.81 -10.26 -11.29
C GLY A 7 2.78 -11.05 -10.47
N LEU A 8 2.08 -10.41 -9.52
CA LEU A 8 1.09 -11.03 -8.65
C LEU A 8 -0.30 -10.38 -8.73
N PHE A 9 -0.42 -9.20 -9.34
CA PHE A 9 -1.73 -8.59 -9.61
C PHE A 9 -2.35 -9.17 -10.87
N LYS A 10 -3.60 -9.62 -10.77
CA LYS A 10 -4.38 -10.16 -11.88
C LYS A 10 -5.48 -9.16 -12.27
N PRO A 11 -5.68 -8.90 -13.57
CA PRO A 11 -6.79 -8.05 -14.02
C PRO A 11 -8.11 -8.76 -13.72
N VAL A 12 -9.06 -8.02 -13.13
CA VAL A 12 -10.40 -8.54 -12.79
C VAL A 12 -11.52 -7.84 -13.55
N TYR A 13 -11.25 -6.66 -14.11
CA TYR A 13 -12.19 -5.97 -14.98
C TYR A 13 -11.49 -5.20 -16.10
N TRP A 14 -12.02 -5.39 -17.31
CA TRP A 14 -11.57 -4.75 -18.55
C TRP A 14 -12.62 -3.75 -19.02
N LEU A 15 -12.18 -2.62 -19.59
CA LEU A 15 -13.10 -1.67 -20.19
C LEU A 15 -13.84 -2.32 -21.37
N PRO A 16 -15.19 -2.27 -21.42
CA PRO A 16 -15.97 -2.94 -22.47
C PRO A 16 -15.60 -2.52 -23.90
N ASN A 17 -15.17 -1.27 -24.07
CA ASN A 17 -14.82 -0.69 -25.37
C ASN A 17 -13.30 -0.69 -25.66
N LYS A 18 -12.50 -1.22 -24.73
CA LYS A 18 -11.03 -1.24 -24.77
C LYS A 18 -10.50 -2.47 -24.02
N PRO A 19 -10.69 -3.68 -24.56
CA PRO A 19 -10.39 -4.95 -23.88
C PRO A 19 -8.89 -5.16 -23.57
N GLU A 20 -8.02 -4.33 -24.13
CA GLU A 20 -6.58 -4.28 -23.85
C GLU A 20 -6.22 -3.37 -22.65
N TYR A 21 -7.21 -2.67 -22.07
CA TYR A 21 -7.05 -1.79 -20.91
C TYR A 21 -7.89 -2.29 -19.73
N ALA A 22 -7.23 -2.95 -18.79
CA ALA A 22 -7.84 -3.27 -17.50
C ALA A 22 -7.95 -1.96 -16.72
N VAL A 23 -8.98 -1.84 -15.90
CA VAL A 23 -9.11 -0.70 -14.97
C VAL A 23 -9.14 -1.14 -13.52
N ASN A 24 -9.36 -2.43 -13.25
CA ASN A 24 -9.25 -3.01 -11.91
C ASN A 24 -8.33 -4.23 -11.91
N TRP A 25 -7.48 -4.31 -10.90
CA TRP A 25 -6.58 -5.42 -10.65
C TRP A 25 -6.63 -5.84 -9.18
N GLU A 26 -6.39 -7.11 -8.93
CA GLU A 26 -6.38 -7.69 -7.60
C GLU A 26 -5.11 -8.49 -7.33
N ARG A 27 -4.61 -8.41 -6.09
CA ARG A 27 -3.63 -9.33 -5.53
C ARG A 27 -4.18 -9.93 -4.25
N VAL A 28 -4.33 -11.24 -4.27
CA VAL A 28 -4.66 -12.02 -3.07
C VAL A 28 -3.39 -12.22 -2.24
N ILE A 29 -3.51 -12.03 -0.94
CA ILE A 29 -2.48 -12.26 0.08
C ILE A 29 -3.06 -13.30 1.03
N PRO A 30 -2.89 -14.60 0.70
CA PRO A 30 -3.53 -15.69 1.43
C PRO A 30 -3.05 -15.78 2.88
N GLU A 31 -1.80 -15.42 3.17
CA GLU A 31 -1.20 -15.41 4.51
C GLU A 31 -1.95 -14.49 5.47
N GLU A 32 -2.56 -13.44 4.93
CA GLU A 32 -3.28 -12.43 5.70
C GLU A 32 -4.79 -12.53 5.50
N GLY A 33 -5.26 -13.45 4.64
CA GLY A 33 -6.65 -13.52 4.22
C GLY A 33 -7.14 -12.17 3.67
N THR A 34 -6.31 -11.49 2.87
CA THR A 34 -6.66 -10.18 2.29
C THR A 34 -6.55 -10.16 0.78
N VAL A 35 -7.23 -9.18 0.18
CA VAL A 35 -7.11 -8.82 -1.22
C VAL A 35 -6.78 -7.33 -1.30
N VAL A 36 -5.70 -7.00 -2.00
CA VAL A 36 -5.40 -5.62 -2.40
C VAL A 36 -5.99 -5.40 -3.78
N ASN A 37 -6.84 -4.39 -3.90
CA ASN A 37 -7.42 -3.92 -5.14
C ASN A 37 -6.68 -2.67 -5.60
N ALA A 38 -6.46 -2.56 -6.89
CA ALA A 38 -5.96 -1.36 -7.53
C ALA A 38 -6.90 -0.98 -8.67
N SER A 39 -7.26 0.31 -8.74
CA SER A 39 -8.03 0.88 -9.84
C SER A 39 -7.37 2.15 -10.35
N LEU A 40 -7.49 2.39 -11.66
CA LEU A 40 -7.03 3.63 -12.29
C LEU A 40 -8.24 4.43 -12.76
N SER A 41 -8.38 5.65 -12.24
CA SER A 41 -9.42 6.62 -12.60
C SER A 41 -8.76 7.97 -12.88
N ASP A 42 -9.06 8.62 -14.00
CA ASP A 42 -8.74 10.05 -14.28
C ASP A 42 -7.40 10.61 -13.73
N GLN A 43 -6.29 9.88 -13.94
CA GLN A 43 -4.91 10.20 -13.48
C GLN A 43 -4.58 9.91 -12.01
N SER A 44 -5.50 9.30 -11.28
CA SER A 44 -5.28 8.74 -9.95
C SER A 44 -5.18 7.21 -9.97
N LEU A 45 -4.31 6.70 -9.10
CA LEU A 45 -4.32 5.31 -8.65
C LEU A 45 -5.09 5.27 -7.33
N GLU A 46 -6.18 4.52 -7.35
CA GLU A 46 -6.91 4.15 -6.14
C GLU A 46 -6.47 2.75 -5.71
N LEU A 47 -6.26 2.58 -4.42
CA LEU A 47 -5.96 1.29 -3.81
C LEU A 47 -7.01 1.02 -2.73
N ASN A 48 -7.37 -0.25 -2.52
CA ASN A 48 -8.24 -0.68 -1.43
C ASN A 48 -7.82 -2.04 -0.87
N ILE A 49 -8.03 -2.30 0.43
CA ILE A 49 -7.78 -3.60 1.08
C ILE A 49 -9.11 -4.20 1.53
N SER A 50 -9.33 -5.48 1.21
CA SER A 50 -10.49 -6.25 1.67
C SER A 50 -10.06 -7.48 2.48
N PRO A 51 -10.65 -7.77 3.65
CA PRO A 51 -11.56 -6.88 4.39
C PRO A 51 -10.83 -5.60 4.85
N ALA A 52 -11.59 -4.52 5.04
CA ALA A 52 -11.05 -3.26 5.53
C ALA A 52 -10.35 -3.46 6.88
N ILE A 53 -9.18 -2.85 7.06
CA ILE A 53 -8.42 -2.92 8.30
C ILE A 53 -9.12 -2.04 9.35
N SER A 54 -9.74 -2.66 10.36
CA SER A 54 -10.31 -1.94 11.50
C SER A 54 -9.21 -1.53 12.48
N VAL A 55 -9.31 -0.31 13.02
CA VAL A 55 -8.45 0.22 14.11
C VAL A 55 -8.47 -0.64 15.38
N PHE A 56 -9.49 -1.49 15.55
CA PHE A 56 -9.63 -2.39 16.70
C PHE A 56 -9.14 -3.83 16.42
N ALA A 57 -8.82 -4.18 15.17
CA ALA A 57 -8.52 -5.54 14.77
C ALA A 57 -7.19 -5.66 14.00
N HIS A 58 -6.21 -6.29 14.66
CA HIS A 58 -5.10 -7.04 14.05
C HIS A 58 -4.31 -6.35 12.92
N HIS A 59 -3.79 -5.14 13.14
CA HIS A 59 -2.76 -4.55 12.25
C HIS A 59 -1.54 -5.46 12.07
N SER A 60 -1.21 -6.25 13.10
CA SER A 60 -0.09 -7.17 13.10
C SER A 60 -0.17 -8.27 12.03
N GLY A 61 -1.37 -8.60 11.54
CA GLY A 61 -1.57 -9.61 10.51
C GLY A 61 -1.81 -9.04 9.10
N LYS A 62 -1.53 -7.75 8.87
CA LYS A 62 -1.83 -7.03 7.62
C LYS A 62 -0.62 -6.32 7.01
N ARG A 63 0.59 -6.80 7.33
CA ARG A 63 1.88 -6.20 6.94
C ARG A 63 2.17 -6.38 5.46
N LEU A 64 1.91 -7.56 4.92
CA LEU A 64 2.10 -7.85 3.51
C LEU A 64 1.15 -6.97 2.68
N ALA A 65 -0.11 -6.85 3.06
CA ALA A 65 -1.08 -5.98 2.38
C ALA A 65 -0.64 -4.51 2.39
N ALA A 66 -0.17 -4.00 3.53
CA ALA A 66 0.38 -2.65 3.61
C ALA A 66 1.66 -2.46 2.77
N SER A 67 2.55 -3.47 2.75
CA SER A 67 3.79 -3.44 1.95
C SER A 67 3.48 -3.40 0.46
N VAL A 68 2.52 -4.20 0.02
CA VAL A 68 2.00 -4.19 -1.35
C VAL A 68 1.43 -2.83 -1.73
N TYR A 69 0.72 -2.16 -0.82
CA TYR A 69 0.19 -0.82 -1.02
C TYR A 69 1.28 0.19 -1.36
N PHE A 70 2.35 0.24 -0.55
CA PHE A 70 3.47 1.15 -0.76
C PHE A 70 4.24 0.82 -2.04
N GLU A 71 4.42 -0.47 -2.36
CA GLU A 71 5.10 -0.89 -3.58
C GLU A 71 4.38 -0.36 -4.84
N ILE A 72 3.06 -0.52 -4.92
CA ILE A 72 2.30 -0.07 -6.09
C ILE A 72 2.26 1.44 -6.18
N ALA A 73 2.02 2.13 -5.05
CA ALA A 73 2.04 3.58 -5.00
C ALA A 73 3.39 4.13 -5.47
N ALA A 74 4.51 3.53 -5.03
CA ALA A 74 5.86 3.89 -5.46
C ALA A 74 6.06 3.70 -6.97
N LYS A 75 5.73 2.52 -7.49
CA LYS A 75 5.90 2.20 -8.92
C LYS A 75 5.03 3.07 -9.82
N TYR A 76 3.80 3.35 -9.41
CA TYR A 76 2.92 4.24 -10.15
C TYR A 76 3.46 5.68 -10.14
N ALA A 77 3.79 6.22 -8.95
CA ALA A 77 4.34 7.56 -8.83
C ALA A 77 5.66 7.72 -9.60
N GLU A 78 6.54 6.72 -9.57
CA GLU A 78 7.78 6.71 -10.37
C GLU A 78 7.48 6.79 -11.87
N LYS A 79 6.53 6.00 -12.36
CA LYS A 79 6.13 5.98 -13.77
C LYS A 79 5.54 7.31 -14.25
N VAL A 80 4.73 7.96 -13.42
CA VAL A 80 4.02 9.20 -13.82
C VAL A 80 4.75 10.48 -13.39
N GLY A 81 5.89 10.39 -12.70
CA GLY A 81 6.56 11.55 -12.11
C GLY A 81 5.74 12.20 -10.98
N GLY A 82 5.01 11.38 -10.22
CA GLY A 82 4.06 11.79 -9.20
C GLY A 82 4.65 11.92 -7.80
N GLU A 83 3.79 12.32 -6.87
CA GLU A 83 4.07 12.45 -5.45
C GLU A 83 3.25 11.43 -4.65
N ILE A 84 3.79 10.99 -3.51
CA ILE A 84 3.09 10.12 -2.57
C ILE A 84 2.93 10.87 -1.26
N ILE A 85 1.68 11.16 -0.92
CA ILE A 85 1.29 11.78 0.35
C ILE A 85 0.67 10.71 1.24
N GLN A 86 1.28 10.47 2.40
CA GLN A 86 0.70 9.66 3.45
C GLN A 86 -0.19 10.55 4.33
N ARG A 87 -1.49 10.25 4.37
CA ARG A 87 -2.41 10.83 5.35
C ARG A 87 -2.35 10.02 6.64
N ALA A 88 -1.69 10.58 7.63
CA ALA A 88 -1.52 9.99 8.94
C ALA A 88 -2.79 10.12 9.79
N THR A 89 -3.68 9.14 9.68
CA THR A 89 -4.89 9.04 10.50
C THR A 89 -4.70 8.19 11.76
N VAL A 90 -3.55 7.50 11.87
CA VAL A 90 -3.20 6.60 12.98
C VAL A 90 -2.57 7.40 14.14
N VAL A 91 -2.89 7.04 15.38
CA VAL A 91 -2.45 7.73 16.61
C VAL A 91 -0.92 7.87 16.72
N GLY A 92 -0.14 6.92 16.18
CA GLY A 92 1.33 7.01 16.13
C GLY A 92 1.91 7.81 14.95
N CYS A 93 1.06 8.49 14.20
CA CYS A 93 1.45 9.27 13.02
C CYS A 93 0.93 10.71 13.04
N LYS A 94 0.09 11.07 14.01
CA LYS A 94 -0.39 12.45 14.20
C LYS A 94 0.58 13.21 15.09
N ASP A 95 0.77 14.50 14.79
CA ASP A 95 1.36 15.46 15.71
C ASP A 95 0.22 16.33 16.26
N GLY A 96 -0.30 15.97 17.44
CA GLY A 96 -1.52 16.54 18.02
C GLY A 96 -2.83 15.99 17.44
N ASP A 97 -3.89 16.81 17.46
CA ASP A 97 -5.26 16.39 17.07
C ASP A 97 -5.54 16.42 15.56
N HIS A 98 -4.60 16.91 14.74
CA HIS A 98 -4.79 17.05 13.31
C HIS A 98 -4.19 15.88 12.52
N PRO A 99 -4.89 15.38 11.47
CA PRO A 99 -4.28 14.44 10.54
C PRO A 99 -3.07 15.10 9.87
N GLN A 100 -1.92 14.43 9.90
CA GLN A 100 -0.72 14.92 9.24
C GLN A 100 -0.68 14.43 7.79
N GLU A 101 -0.38 15.32 6.84
CA GLU A 101 -0.03 14.93 5.47
C GLU A 101 1.49 14.90 5.34
N LEU A 102 2.04 13.72 5.05
CA LEU A 102 3.49 13.50 4.94
C LEU A 102 3.86 13.19 3.50
N LEU A 103 4.71 14.02 2.89
CA LEU A 103 5.32 13.70 1.60
C LEU A 103 6.39 12.62 1.79
N ILE A 104 6.12 11.40 1.32
CA ILE A 104 7.04 10.25 1.48
C ILE A 104 7.85 9.96 0.22
N ALA A 105 7.39 10.42 -0.95
CA ALA A 105 8.12 10.35 -2.22
C ALA A 105 7.67 11.45 -3.20
N LYS A 106 8.58 11.91 -4.06
CA LYS A 106 8.35 12.83 -5.19
C LYS A 106 9.28 12.46 -6.33
N TYR A 107 8.79 11.86 -7.41
CA TYR A 107 9.66 11.36 -8.46
C TYR A 107 9.97 12.42 -9.53
N PRO A 108 11.21 12.45 -10.06
CA PRO A 108 12.37 11.60 -9.72
C PRO A 108 13.23 12.12 -8.56
N ALA A 109 12.94 13.31 -8.04
CA ALA A 109 13.81 14.04 -7.11
C ALA A 109 14.00 13.36 -5.73
N LEU A 110 13.02 12.59 -5.29
CA LEU A 110 12.93 11.99 -3.97
C LEU A 110 12.23 10.62 -4.07
N PRO A 111 12.98 9.53 -4.32
CA PRO A 111 12.43 8.18 -4.33
C PRO A 111 11.76 7.81 -3.00
N LEU A 112 10.89 6.80 -2.95
CA LEU A 112 10.32 6.33 -1.69
C LEU A 112 11.43 5.83 -0.74
N SER A 113 11.36 6.22 0.53
CA SER A 113 12.18 5.63 1.60
C SER A 113 11.30 5.27 2.77
N PHE A 114 11.55 4.09 3.34
CA PHE A 114 10.84 3.62 4.52
C PHE A 114 10.98 4.56 5.71
N GLU A 115 12.13 5.25 5.84
CA GLU A 115 12.39 6.20 6.94
C GLU A 115 11.45 7.41 6.96
N ARG A 116 10.86 7.76 5.81
CA ARG A 116 9.89 8.87 5.70
C ARG A 116 8.47 8.46 6.03
N ILE A 117 8.18 7.16 6.13
CA ILE A 117 6.88 6.67 6.56
C ILE A 117 6.72 6.98 8.05
N CYS A 118 5.53 7.45 8.44
CA CYS A 118 5.30 7.84 9.82
C CYS A 118 5.58 6.70 10.82
N PRO A 119 6.08 7.02 12.04
CA PRO A 119 6.52 6.03 13.01
C PRO A 119 5.48 4.96 13.35
N GLY A 120 4.21 5.35 13.54
CA GLY A 120 3.14 4.40 13.84
C GLY A 120 2.92 3.35 12.76
N PHE A 121 3.02 3.73 11.47
CA PHE A 121 2.95 2.77 10.37
C PHE A 121 4.21 1.89 10.29
N ARG A 122 5.40 2.46 10.52
CA ARG A 122 6.64 1.67 10.57
C ARG A 122 6.60 0.64 11.69
N ALA A 123 6.12 1.01 12.87
CA ALA A 123 5.96 0.10 14.00
C ALA A 123 5.06 -1.09 13.64
N VAL A 124 3.89 -0.84 13.03
CA VAL A 124 2.99 -1.91 12.56
C VAL A 124 3.70 -2.88 11.59
N LEU A 125 4.49 -2.36 10.67
CA LEU A 125 5.24 -3.15 9.70
C LEU A 125 6.42 -3.92 10.32
N LEU A 126 7.03 -3.41 11.39
CA LEU A 126 8.21 -4.01 12.02
C LEU A 126 7.87 -4.95 13.19
N GLU A 127 6.83 -4.65 13.98
CA GLU A 127 6.53 -5.30 15.28
C GLU A 127 6.14 -6.77 15.22
N GLY A 128 6.05 -7.39 14.06
CA GLY A 128 5.87 -8.84 14.02
C GLY A 128 6.62 -9.52 12.93
N GLY A 129 7.77 -8.95 12.59
CA GLY A 129 8.97 -9.78 12.58
C GLY A 129 9.37 -10.21 14.00
N ALA A 130 9.14 -9.37 15.03
CA ALA A 130 9.57 -9.66 16.40
C ALA A 130 8.80 -10.82 17.07
N ASP A 131 7.47 -10.84 16.95
CA ASP A 131 6.63 -11.89 17.57
C ASP A 131 6.80 -13.27 16.86
N GLU A 132 7.16 -13.28 15.57
CA GLU A 132 7.41 -14.51 14.83
C GLU A 132 8.80 -15.12 15.14
N ALA A 133 9.80 -14.27 15.40
CA ALA A 133 11.13 -14.71 15.83
C ALA A 133 11.11 -15.35 17.23
N VAL A 134 10.28 -14.82 18.15
CA VAL A 134 10.09 -15.40 19.49
C VAL A 134 9.34 -16.74 19.43
N ARG A 135 8.33 -16.87 18.57
CA ARG A 135 7.58 -18.14 18.39
C ARG A 135 8.35 -19.23 17.67
N ARG A 136 9.33 -18.91 16.83
CA ARG A 136 10.25 -19.91 16.21
C ARG A 136 11.40 -20.32 17.12
N ALA A 137 11.66 -19.56 18.18
CA ALA A 137 12.69 -19.85 19.17
C ALA A 137 12.15 -20.56 20.43
N SER A 138 10.85 -20.90 20.45
CA SER A 138 10.16 -21.61 21.55
C SER A 138 9.78 -23.03 21.15
#